data_AF-A0A6A6M7I5-F1
#
_entry.id   AF-A0A6A6M7I5-F1
#
_cell.length_a   1.000
_cell.length_b   1.000
_cell.length_c   1.000
_cell.angle_alpha   90.00
_cell.angle_beta   90.00
_cell.angle_gamma   90.00
#
_symmetry.space_group_name_H-M   'P 1'
#
loop_
_entity.id
_entity.type
_entity.pdbx_description
1 polymer ?
#
loop_
_entity_poly.entity_id
_entity_poly.type
_entity_poly.pdbx_seq_one_letter_code
_entity_poly.pdbx_strand_id
1 'polypeptide(L)'
;MSSFHVGGKVVERVDLLRKKHWAWRLDVWPFAILYVLCITAIVPSIDIADAAIVLGGLVALHILVWLFTAWSVNFKCFVQFSKVHDIHLADACKITPAKFSGSKEVVPLHFRKQVFCVGLWCLDEYWYYSLFTLFMLFMFESTMAKSRLKTLSELRRVRVDSQILMVHRCGKWVKLPGTDLLPGDVCPLGAPLVSIMGRGTEEKLSIKRDKSHVLFGGTKILQHTPDKTFPLRTPDGGCVAVVLRTGFETSQGKLMRTILFSTDRVTANSWESGLFILFLVVFAVIAAGYVLKKVDICCFDKTGTLTSDDMVGDPLEKAALKGIDWSYKSDEKAMPKRGGGNAVQIVQRHHFASHLKRMAVVVRIQDEFLAFVKGAPETIQDRLIDLPQSYVDTYKKYTRQGSRVLALAFKSLPDMTVSEARSLDRDVVESGLTFAGFAVFNCPIRADSAAILSELKNSSHDLVMITGDQALTACHVAAVHIISKPALILGRARHPEGYEWISPDEAEIIHYNDKEVGALSETHDLCIGGDCIEMLQQSSAVLRVIPHVKVFARVAPEQKEQL
;
A
#
# COMPACT_ATOMS: atom_id res chain seq x y z
N MET A 1 -16.59 20.43 29.74
CA MET A 1 -16.48 18.95 29.65
C MET A 1 -14.99 18.59 29.59
N SER A 2 -14.48 17.67 30.42
CA SER A 2 -13.02 17.34 30.49
C SER A 2 -12.55 16.37 29.42
N SER A 3 -13.50 15.70 28.77
CA SER A 3 -13.29 14.70 27.74
C SER A 3 -14.10 15.11 26.52
N PHE A 4 -13.44 15.26 25.39
CA PHE A 4 -14.08 15.55 24.11
C PHE A 4 -14.17 14.25 23.30
N HIS A 5 -15.38 13.85 22.94
CA HIS A 5 -15.57 12.77 21.98
C HIS A 5 -15.54 13.37 20.58
N VAL A 6 -14.49 13.05 19.84
CA VAL A 6 -14.26 13.61 18.50
C VAL A 6 -15.07 12.82 17.46
N GLY A 7 -15.37 11.55 17.74
CA GLY A 7 -16.14 10.69 16.83
C GLY A 7 -15.48 10.53 15.45
N GLY A 8 -14.18 10.83 15.36
CA GLY A 8 -13.44 10.82 14.11
C GLY A 8 -12.94 9.41 13.77
N LYS A 9 -12.66 9.17 12.49
CA LYS A 9 -12.14 7.87 12.01
C LYS A 9 -10.81 7.47 12.63
N VAL A 10 -10.05 8.42 13.21
CA VAL A 10 -8.70 8.21 13.74
C VAL A 10 -8.65 8.45 15.26
N VAL A 11 -9.40 9.42 15.77
CA VAL A 11 -9.40 9.81 17.20
C VAL A 11 -10.81 9.64 17.75
N GLU A 12 -10.93 8.77 18.76
CA GLU A 12 -12.18 8.52 19.44
C GLU A 12 -12.42 9.58 20.53
N ARG A 13 -11.40 9.84 21.36
CA ARG A 13 -11.51 10.70 22.55
C ARG A 13 -10.23 11.48 22.83
N VAL A 14 -10.39 12.73 23.29
CA VAL A 14 -9.32 13.59 23.80
C VAL A 14 -9.63 14.03 25.23
N ASP A 15 -8.73 13.73 26.17
CA ASP A 15 -8.80 14.23 27.57
C ASP A 15 -7.79 15.36 27.76
N LEU A 16 -8.22 16.51 28.32
CA LEU A 16 -7.31 17.60 28.68
C LEU A 16 -6.69 17.37 30.07
N LEU A 17 -5.38 17.56 30.18
CA LEU A 17 -4.59 17.23 31.36
C LEU A 17 -3.74 18.41 31.83
N ARG A 18 -3.72 18.64 33.14
CA ARG A 18 -2.81 19.55 33.82
C ARG A 18 -1.86 18.78 34.70
N LYS A 19 -0.58 19.14 34.69
CA LYS A 19 0.45 18.45 35.45
C LYS A 19 0.26 18.73 36.94
N LYS A 20 0.24 17.69 37.78
CA LYS A 20 0.24 17.87 39.23
C LYS A 20 1.57 18.46 39.67
N HIS A 21 1.52 19.35 40.66
CA HIS A 21 2.73 19.84 41.33
C HIS A 21 3.54 18.65 41.86
N TRP A 22 4.87 18.73 41.81
CA TRP A 22 5.76 17.59 42.07
C TRP A 22 5.51 16.94 43.45
N ALA A 23 5.21 17.75 44.46
CA ALA A 23 4.90 17.30 45.82
C ALA A 23 3.56 16.56 45.96
N TRP A 24 2.64 16.69 44.99
CA TRP A 24 1.31 16.06 45.02
C TRP A 24 1.17 14.88 44.04
N ARG A 25 2.29 14.45 43.44
CA ARG A 25 2.25 13.28 42.56
C ARG A 25 2.23 12.00 43.37
N LEU A 26 1.40 11.05 42.95
CA LEU A 26 1.18 9.80 43.67
C LEU A 26 2.40 8.86 43.63
N ASP A 27 3.38 9.12 42.77
CA ASP A 27 4.69 8.45 42.76
C ASP A 27 5.66 9.03 43.80
N VAL A 28 5.42 10.23 44.36
CA VAL A 28 6.38 10.92 45.24
C VAL A 28 5.91 10.94 46.70
N TRP A 29 4.73 11.47 46.99
CA TRP A 29 4.35 11.76 48.38
C TRP A 29 4.05 10.51 49.24
N PRO A 30 3.41 9.44 48.73
CA PRO A 30 3.19 8.24 49.56
C PRO A 30 4.52 7.57 49.89
N PHE A 31 5.45 7.54 48.94
CA PHE A 31 6.78 7.00 49.16
C PHE A 31 7.60 7.86 50.11
N ALA A 32 7.50 9.19 50.04
CA ALA A 32 8.16 10.08 51.00
C ALA A 32 7.71 9.78 52.44
N ILE A 33 6.41 9.57 52.68
CA ILE A 33 5.89 9.16 53.99
C ILE A 33 6.43 7.77 54.39
N LEU A 34 6.41 6.81 53.47
CA LEU A 34 6.93 5.46 53.73
C LEU A 34 8.44 5.45 54.05
N TYR A 35 9.25 6.27 53.38
CA TYR A 35 10.68 6.40 53.69
C TYR A 35 10.90 7.00 55.07
N VAL A 36 10.16 8.06 55.41
CA VAL A 36 10.25 8.68 56.75
C VAL A 36 9.86 7.67 57.82
N LEU A 37 8.72 6.97 57.66
CA LEU A 37 8.26 5.94 58.59
C LEU A 37 9.28 4.81 58.74
N CYS A 38 9.83 4.32 57.62
CA CYS A 38 10.83 3.25 57.62
C CYS A 38 12.10 3.67 58.38
N ILE A 39 12.60 4.88 58.14
CA ILE A 39 13.82 5.40 58.78
C ILE A 39 13.61 5.66 60.27
N THR A 40 12.44 6.18 60.68
CA THR A 40 12.21 6.57 62.08
C THR A 40 11.69 5.44 62.97
N ALA A 41 10.93 4.50 62.42
CA ALA A 41 10.26 3.46 63.21
C ALA A 41 10.85 2.07 63.01
N ILE A 42 11.28 1.72 61.79
CA ILE A 42 11.70 0.36 61.45
C ILE A 42 13.21 0.20 61.59
N VAL A 43 14.00 1.08 60.97
CA VAL A 43 15.48 1.04 61.00
C VAL A 43 16.08 0.99 62.42
N PRO A 44 15.55 1.72 63.43
CA PRO A 44 16.09 1.64 64.80
C PRO A 44 15.72 0.36 65.55
N SER A 45 14.78 -0.44 65.03
CA SER A 45 14.20 -1.59 65.74
C SER A 45 14.74 -2.95 65.26
N ILE A 46 15.56 -2.96 64.21
CA ILE A 46 16.08 -4.18 63.55
C ILE A 46 17.57 -4.04 63.26
N ASP A 47 18.24 -5.17 63.02
CA ASP A 47 19.66 -5.20 62.66
C ASP A 47 19.94 -4.49 61.32
N ILE A 48 21.15 -3.96 61.17
CA ILE A 48 21.55 -3.14 60.01
C ILE A 48 21.36 -3.89 58.67
N ALA A 49 21.60 -5.21 58.67
CA ALA A 49 21.41 -6.06 57.50
C ALA A 49 19.93 -6.17 57.09
N ASP A 50 19.04 -6.39 58.05
CA ASP A 50 17.60 -6.48 57.83
C ASP A 50 17.01 -5.11 57.45
N ALA A 51 17.51 -4.04 58.04
CA ALA A 51 17.17 -2.67 57.67
C ALA A 51 17.52 -2.36 56.20
N ALA A 52 18.68 -2.82 55.73
CA ALA A 52 19.10 -2.66 54.33
C ALA A 52 18.17 -3.43 53.37
N ILE A 53 17.71 -4.62 53.74
CA ILE A 53 16.77 -5.42 52.94
C ILE A 53 15.41 -4.72 52.82
N VAL A 54 14.86 -4.24 53.94
CA VAL A 54 13.56 -3.52 53.95
C VAL A 54 13.63 -2.23 53.15
N LEU A 55 14.71 -1.45 53.30
CA LEU A 55 14.92 -0.22 52.52
C LEU A 55 15.11 -0.53 51.03
N GLY A 56 15.86 -1.58 50.69
CA GLY A 56 16.04 -2.05 49.32
C GLY A 56 14.73 -2.47 48.66
N GLY A 57 13.85 -3.17 49.39
CA GLY A 57 12.51 -3.52 48.93
C GLY A 57 11.62 -2.30 48.67
N LEU A 58 11.69 -1.28 49.53
CA LEU A 58 10.94 -0.02 49.36
C LEU A 58 11.44 0.77 48.14
N VAL A 59 12.76 0.80 47.90
CA VAL A 59 13.36 1.40 46.70
C VAL A 59 12.94 0.65 45.44
N ALA A 60 12.99 -0.67 45.45
CA ALA A 60 12.55 -1.49 44.32
C ALA A 60 11.06 -1.26 44.00
N LEU A 61 10.20 -1.17 45.01
CA LEU A 61 8.77 -0.85 44.84
C LEU A 61 8.56 0.55 44.26
N HIS A 62 9.33 1.54 44.71
CA HIS A 62 9.27 2.91 44.18
C HIS A 62 9.70 2.97 42.70
N ILE A 63 10.80 2.28 42.35
CA ILE A 63 11.26 2.14 40.97
C ILE A 63 10.22 1.43 40.11
N LEU A 64 9.57 0.38 40.62
CA LEU A 64 8.52 -0.33 39.90
C LEU A 64 7.31 0.56 39.60
N VAL A 65 6.86 1.37 40.57
CA VAL A 65 5.78 2.35 40.34
C VAL A 65 6.19 3.38 39.29
N TRP A 66 7.44 3.86 39.34
CA TRP A 66 7.98 4.77 38.33
C TRP A 66 8.02 4.13 36.94
N LEU A 67 8.51 2.89 36.80
CA LEU A 67 8.52 2.14 35.54
C LEU A 67 7.09 1.89 35.02
N PHE A 68 6.12 1.64 35.90
CA PHE A 68 4.72 1.47 35.50
C PHE A 68 4.13 2.76 34.90
N THR A 69 4.61 3.94 35.31
CA THR A 69 4.28 5.21 34.63
C THR A 69 4.90 5.34 33.23
N ALA A 70 5.95 4.59 32.91
CA ALA A 70 6.53 4.52 31.58
C ALA A 70 5.79 3.51 30.68
N TRP A 71 5.36 2.37 31.24
CA TRP A 71 4.68 1.31 30.49
C TRP A 71 3.19 1.57 30.23
N SER A 72 2.49 2.23 31.16
CA SER A 72 1.05 2.48 31.05
C SER A 72 0.72 3.96 31.00
N VAL A 73 0.24 4.41 29.84
CA VAL A 73 -0.21 5.80 29.64
C VAL A 73 -1.40 6.14 30.53
N ASN A 74 -2.31 5.18 30.79
CA ASN A 74 -3.44 5.40 31.69
C ASN A 74 -2.98 5.60 33.13
N PHE A 75 -2.02 4.80 33.59
CA PHE A 75 -1.46 4.92 34.93
C PHE A 75 -0.65 6.20 35.08
N LYS A 76 0.17 6.56 34.08
CA LYS A 76 0.88 7.84 34.02
C LYS A 76 -0.07 9.03 34.18
N CYS A 77 -1.21 9.02 33.48
CA CYS A 77 -2.23 10.06 33.58
C CYS A 77 -2.82 10.15 34.98
N PHE A 78 -3.08 9.02 35.63
CA PHE A 78 -3.61 8.97 36.99
C PHE A 78 -2.61 9.54 38.02
N VAL A 79 -1.34 9.14 37.91
CA VAL A 79 -0.28 9.50 38.85
C VAL A 79 0.15 10.97 38.72
N GLN A 80 0.40 11.43 37.48
CA GLN A 80 1.12 12.68 37.23
C GLN A 80 0.21 13.84 36.79
N PHE A 81 -1.04 13.57 36.42
CA PHE A 81 -1.93 14.57 35.82
C PHE A 81 -3.30 14.61 36.50
N SER A 82 -3.96 15.76 36.38
CA SER A 82 -5.36 15.97 36.74
C SER A 82 -6.14 16.37 35.49
N LYS A 83 -7.37 15.88 35.34
CA LYS A 83 -8.22 16.26 34.21
C LYS A 83 -8.71 17.70 34.37
N VAL A 84 -8.73 18.47 33.28
CA VAL A 84 -9.16 19.87 33.25
C VAL A 84 -10.19 20.09 32.16
N HIS A 85 -10.99 21.14 32.28
CA HIS A 85 -12.09 21.45 31.34
C HIS A 85 -11.71 22.47 30.27
N ASP A 86 -10.73 23.33 30.54
CA ASP A 86 -10.28 24.40 29.63
C ASP A 86 -8.92 24.11 29.02
N ILE A 87 -8.80 24.39 27.71
CA ILE A 87 -7.56 24.21 26.94
C ILE A 87 -6.45 25.13 27.43
N HIS A 88 -6.78 26.34 27.88
CA HIS A 88 -5.82 27.32 28.39
C HIS A 88 -5.21 26.93 29.74
N LEU A 89 -5.85 26.02 30.47
CA LEU A 89 -5.37 25.51 31.76
C LEU A 89 -4.70 24.13 31.63
N ALA A 90 -4.68 23.56 30.42
CA ALA A 90 -4.12 22.25 30.14
C ALA A 90 -2.65 22.36 29.70
N ASP A 91 -1.80 21.53 30.29
CA ASP A 91 -0.38 21.42 29.91
C ASP A 91 -0.16 20.34 28.85
N ALA A 92 -1.06 19.36 28.80
CA ALA A 92 -1.00 18.21 27.90
C ALA A 92 -2.40 17.71 27.54
N CYS A 93 -2.49 16.93 26.46
CA CYS A 93 -3.70 16.19 26.12
C CYS A 93 -3.38 14.70 25.98
N LYS A 94 -4.30 13.86 26.45
CA LYS A 94 -4.25 12.42 26.20
C LYS A 94 -5.14 12.11 25.01
N ILE A 95 -4.56 11.51 23.99
CA ILE A 95 -5.24 11.10 22.77
C ILE A 95 -5.56 9.61 22.87
N THR A 96 -6.84 9.27 22.76
CA THR A 96 -7.30 7.89 22.63
C THR A 96 -7.69 7.67 21.16
N PRO A 97 -6.89 6.91 20.40
CA PRO A 97 -7.21 6.62 19.01
C PRO A 97 -8.43 5.71 18.91
N ALA A 98 -9.09 5.74 17.75
CA ALA A 98 -10.10 4.74 17.39
C ALA A 98 -9.44 3.34 17.29
N LYS A 99 -10.25 2.29 17.41
CA LYS A 99 -9.78 0.90 17.31
C LYS A 99 -8.95 0.72 16.03
N PHE A 100 -7.77 0.10 16.14
CA PHE A 100 -6.81 -0.13 15.04
C PHE A 100 -6.18 1.11 14.40
N SER A 101 -6.22 2.28 15.05
CA SER A 101 -5.62 3.54 14.57
C SER A 101 -4.40 3.99 15.39
N GLY A 102 -3.67 3.04 15.98
CA GLY A 102 -2.46 3.29 16.79
C GLY A 102 -2.66 3.12 18.30
N SER A 103 -1.75 3.69 19.10
CA SER A 103 -1.71 3.53 20.56
C SER A 103 -2.02 4.82 21.32
N LYS A 104 -2.49 4.69 22.57
CA LYS A 104 -2.78 5.84 23.45
C LYS A 104 -1.48 6.59 23.76
N GLU A 105 -1.49 7.91 23.68
CA GLU A 105 -0.32 8.75 23.96
C GLU A 105 -0.72 10.05 24.69
N VAL A 106 0.19 10.60 25.50
CA VAL A 106 0.05 11.91 26.13
C VAL A 106 0.96 12.89 25.39
N VAL A 107 0.34 13.86 24.73
CA VAL A 107 1.03 14.87 23.93
C VAL A 107 1.08 16.19 24.72
N PRO A 108 2.26 16.76 24.97
CA PRO A 108 2.37 18.07 25.62
C PRO A 108 1.89 19.18 24.67
N LEU A 109 1.14 20.15 25.19
CA LEU A 109 0.64 21.30 24.41
C LEU A 109 1.71 22.37 24.19
N HIS A 110 2.71 22.43 25.07
CA HIS A 110 3.89 23.28 24.91
C HIS A 110 5.17 22.45 24.95
N PHE A 111 5.95 22.52 23.87
CA PHE A 111 7.24 21.84 23.78
C PHE A 111 8.26 22.54 24.67
N ARG A 112 8.62 21.92 25.80
CA ARG A 112 9.91 22.17 26.46
C ARG A 112 10.71 20.87 26.47
N LYS A 113 11.90 20.92 25.86
CA LYS A 113 12.89 19.84 25.93
C LYS A 113 13.53 19.85 27.31
N GLN A 114 13.56 18.71 27.99
CA GLN A 114 14.41 18.50 29.15
C GLN A 114 15.08 17.12 29.01
N VAL A 115 16.40 17.14 29.01
CA VAL A 115 17.30 15.98 29.07
C VAL A 115 18.10 16.13 30.37
N PHE A 116 17.98 15.17 31.27
CA PHE A 116 18.88 14.85 32.40
C PHE A 116 18.26 13.62 33.08
N CYS A 117 18.96 12.56 33.51
CA CYS A 117 20.31 12.43 34.04
C CYS A 117 20.72 10.95 33.91
N VAL A 118 21.97 10.67 33.53
CA VAL A 118 22.63 9.37 33.79
C VAL A 118 23.83 9.72 34.64
N GLY A 119 23.68 9.58 35.95
CA GLY A 119 24.66 10.08 36.89
C GLY A 119 24.40 9.56 38.29
N LEU A 120 24.07 8.28 38.40
CA LEU A 120 24.06 7.59 39.69
C LEU A 120 24.12 6.10 39.40
N TRP A 121 25.34 5.56 39.45
CA TRP A 121 25.70 4.24 40.00
C TRP A 121 27.14 3.90 39.59
N CYS A 122 28.09 4.34 40.41
CA CYS A 122 29.41 3.73 40.53
C CYS A 122 29.80 3.76 42.02
N LEU A 123 29.55 2.67 42.72
CA LEU A 123 30.09 2.34 44.04
C LEU A 123 29.90 0.83 44.26
N ASP A 124 30.84 0.03 43.77
CA ASP A 124 31.80 -0.75 44.58
C ASP A 124 32.48 -1.86 43.73
N GLU A 125 33.54 -2.46 44.29
CA GLU A 125 34.68 -3.26 43.77
C GLU A 125 34.56 -4.26 42.57
N TYR A 126 33.69 -4.06 41.59
CA TYR A 126 33.73 -4.77 40.29
C TYR A 126 33.43 -3.86 39.09
N TRP A 127 34.06 -2.67 39.07
CA TRP A 127 33.80 -1.64 38.07
C TRP A 127 34.03 -2.10 36.63
N TYR A 128 34.99 -3.00 36.38
CA TYR A 128 35.32 -3.45 35.02
C TYR A 128 34.20 -4.26 34.37
N TYR A 129 33.54 -5.17 35.10
CA TYR A 129 32.43 -5.97 34.57
C TYR A 129 31.18 -5.12 34.35
N SER A 130 30.89 -4.19 35.26
CA SER A 130 29.78 -3.25 35.10
C SER A 130 30.01 -2.29 33.93
N LEU A 131 31.24 -1.79 33.75
CA LEU A 131 31.61 -0.93 32.62
C LEU A 131 31.55 -1.68 31.28
N PHE A 132 32.03 -2.93 31.24
CA PHE A 132 31.96 -3.78 30.05
C PHE A 132 30.51 -4.11 29.68
N THR A 133 29.66 -4.42 30.66
CA THR A 133 28.24 -4.75 30.43
C THR A 133 27.46 -3.51 30.01
N LEU A 134 27.76 -2.34 30.59
CA LEU A 134 27.17 -1.06 30.18
C LEU A 134 27.62 -0.67 28.76
N PHE A 135 28.88 -0.92 28.40
CA PHE A 135 29.38 -0.73 27.04
C PHE A 135 28.71 -1.70 26.05
N MET A 136 28.55 -2.98 26.42
CA MET A 136 27.88 -3.98 25.58
C MET A 136 26.39 -3.68 25.39
N LEU A 137 25.68 -3.29 26.46
CA LEU A 137 24.29 -2.81 26.39
C LEU A 137 24.17 -1.54 25.55
N PHE A 138 25.08 -0.57 25.72
CA PHE A 138 25.09 0.64 24.91
C PHE A 138 25.35 0.34 23.43
N MET A 139 26.27 -0.57 23.12
CA MET A 139 26.57 -0.99 21.75
C MET A 139 25.39 -1.75 21.13
N PHE A 140 24.72 -2.62 21.89
CA PHE A 140 23.53 -3.35 21.45
C PHE A 140 22.33 -2.43 21.21
N GLU A 141 22.01 -1.55 22.16
CA GLU A 141 20.97 -0.54 21.98
C GLU A 141 21.32 0.41 20.84
N SER A 142 22.60 0.76 20.66
CA SER A 142 23.07 1.57 19.53
C SER A 142 22.94 0.85 18.20
N THR A 143 23.22 -0.45 18.11
CA THR A 143 23.05 -1.23 16.86
C THR A 143 21.59 -1.50 16.55
N MET A 144 20.76 -1.82 17.56
CA MET A 144 19.31 -1.93 17.41
C MET A 144 18.67 -0.59 17.02
N ALA A 145 19.07 0.51 17.66
CA ALA A 145 18.62 1.85 17.32
C ALA A 145 19.09 2.26 15.92
N LYS A 146 20.34 1.99 15.54
CA LYS A 146 20.85 2.23 14.18
C LYS A 146 20.11 1.39 13.14
N SER A 147 19.84 0.12 13.42
CA SER A 147 19.08 -0.76 12.54
C SER A 147 17.64 -0.24 12.35
N ARG A 148 16.98 0.12 13.46
CA ARG A 148 15.64 0.71 13.44
C ARG A 148 15.60 2.08 12.75
N LEU A 149 16.60 2.93 13.00
CA LEU A 149 16.78 4.22 12.31
C LEU A 149 17.02 4.01 10.82
N LYS A 150 17.78 2.98 10.43
CA LYS A 150 18.00 2.61 9.03
C LYS A 150 16.70 2.19 8.37
N THR A 151 15.93 1.26 8.96
CA THR A 151 14.61 0.85 8.46
C THR A 151 13.65 2.04 8.35
N LEU A 152 13.58 2.89 9.37
CA LEU A 152 12.76 4.11 9.32
C LEU A 152 13.27 5.11 8.29
N SER A 153 14.58 5.22 8.07
CA SER A 153 15.17 6.10 7.05
C SER A 153 14.90 5.59 5.64
N GLU A 154 14.90 4.27 5.43
CA GLU A 154 14.55 3.63 4.16
C GLU A 154 13.05 3.81 3.86
N LEU A 155 12.18 3.66 4.88
CA LEU A 155 10.76 4.02 4.75
C LEU A 155 10.55 5.52 4.52
N ARG A 156 11.39 6.39 5.10
CA ARG A 156 11.32 7.84 4.90
C ARG A 156 11.85 8.27 3.52
N ARG A 157 12.71 7.46 2.89
CA ARG A 157 13.16 7.61 1.49
C ARG A 157 12.08 7.27 0.47
N VAL A 158 10.95 6.68 0.87
CA VAL A 158 9.78 6.46 0.00
C VAL A 158 9.12 7.79 -0.44
N ARG A 159 9.65 8.96 -0.05
CA ARG A 159 9.09 10.26 -0.42
C ARG A 159 10.04 11.19 -1.20
N VAL A 160 9.69 11.30 -2.48
CA VAL A 160 9.55 12.48 -3.37
C VAL A 160 10.75 13.43 -3.41
N ASP A 161 11.50 13.34 -4.51
CA ASP A 161 12.37 14.43 -4.97
C ASP A 161 11.61 15.76 -4.94
N SER A 162 12.22 16.76 -4.29
CA SER A 162 11.73 18.14 -4.28
C SER A 162 11.90 18.75 -5.67
N GLN A 163 11.09 18.31 -6.62
CA GLN A 163 11.04 18.91 -7.94
C GLN A 163 10.36 20.28 -7.85
N ILE A 164 11.00 21.25 -8.50
CA ILE A 164 10.45 22.60 -8.68
C ILE A 164 9.45 22.52 -9.82
N LEU A 165 8.22 22.91 -9.56
CA LEU A 165 7.11 22.91 -10.51
C LEU A 165 6.69 24.35 -10.80
N MET A 166 6.24 24.61 -12.02
CA MET A 166 5.56 25.87 -12.33
C MET A 166 4.14 25.78 -11.77
N VAL A 167 3.63 26.87 -11.21
CA VAL A 167 2.27 26.96 -10.68
C VAL A 167 1.70 28.31 -11.07
N HIS A 168 0.44 28.32 -11.49
CA HIS A 168 -0.26 29.55 -11.82
C HIS A 168 -0.97 30.12 -10.59
N ARG A 169 -0.39 31.18 -10.01
CA ARG A 169 -0.97 31.92 -8.87
C ARG A 169 -1.08 33.40 -9.23
N CYS A 170 -2.19 34.04 -8.84
CA CYS A 170 -2.42 35.46 -9.07
C CYS A 170 -2.26 35.91 -10.54
N GLY A 171 -2.67 35.07 -11.50
CA GLY A 171 -2.58 35.38 -12.93
C GLY A 171 -1.19 35.26 -13.55
N LYS A 172 -0.19 34.71 -12.83
CA LYS A 172 1.18 34.55 -13.31
C LYS A 172 1.72 33.15 -13.00
N TRP A 173 2.60 32.66 -13.88
CA TRP A 173 3.33 31.42 -13.68
C TRP A 173 4.54 31.64 -12.77
N VAL A 174 4.59 30.95 -11.64
CA VAL A 174 5.63 31.06 -10.61
C VAL A 174 6.24 29.69 -10.35
N LYS A 175 7.57 29.63 -10.16
CA LYS A 175 8.27 28.42 -9.75
C LYS A 175 8.09 28.19 -8.26
N LEU A 176 7.54 27.04 -7.88
CA LEU A 176 7.36 26.63 -6.49
C LEU A 176 7.87 25.20 -6.27
N PRO A 177 8.43 24.89 -5.10
CA PRO A 177 8.75 23.51 -4.76
C PRO A 177 7.46 22.71 -4.58
N GLY A 178 7.49 21.41 -4.93
CA GLY A 178 6.33 20.52 -4.78
C GLY A 178 5.79 20.39 -3.35
N THR A 179 6.55 20.80 -2.34
CA THR A 179 6.12 20.87 -0.93
C THR A 179 5.12 21.98 -0.65
N ASP A 180 5.14 23.05 -1.45
CA ASP A 180 4.36 24.27 -1.23
C ASP A 180 3.07 24.29 -2.06
N LEU A 181 2.77 23.18 -2.74
CA LEU A 181 1.53 22.96 -3.45
C LEU A 181 0.37 22.82 -2.48
N LEU A 182 -0.74 23.46 -2.83
CA LEU A 182 -1.99 23.45 -2.09
C LEU A 182 -3.13 22.97 -2.99
N PRO A 183 -4.18 22.37 -2.41
CA PRO A 183 -5.41 22.08 -3.15
C PRO A 183 -5.97 23.34 -3.83
N GLY A 184 -6.31 23.24 -5.11
CA GLY A 184 -6.76 24.34 -5.94
C GLY A 184 -5.66 25.04 -6.75
N ASP A 185 -4.39 24.76 -6.48
CA ASP A 185 -3.29 25.23 -7.34
C ASP A 185 -3.40 24.65 -8.74
N VAL A 186 -3.08 25.48 -9.72
CA VAL A 186 -3.09 25.14 -11.14
C VAL A 186 -1.65 24.92 -11.59
N CYS A 187 -1.33 23.70 -11.99
CA CYS A 187 0.02 23.31 -12.42
C CYS A 187 0.00 22.89 -13.89
N PRO A 188 1.04 23.20 -14.67
CA PRO A 188 1.25 22.57 -15.95
C PRO A 188 1.78 21.15 -15.69
N LEU A 189 1.04 20.16 -16.16
CA LEU A 189 1.46 18.77 -16.17
C LEU A 189 1.83 18.39 -17.59
N GLY A 190 2.99 17.79 -17.75
CA GLY A 190 3.37 17.12 -19.00
C GLY A 190 2.62 15.82 -19.23
N ALA A 191 1.28 15.77 -19.06
CA ALA A 191 0.37 14.64 -19.35
C ALA A 191 -0.77 15.02 -20.32
N PRO A 192 -1.38 14.10 -21.08
CA PRO A 192 -2.47 14.39 -22.00
C PRO A 192 -3.80 14.35 -21.25
N LEU A 193 -4.70 15.29 -21.51
CA LEU A 193 -6.06 15.20 -21.01
C LEU A 193 -7.04 15.45 -22.14
N VAL A 194 -8.06 14.59 -22.19
CA VAL A 194 -9.34 14.92 -22.80
C VAL A 194 -9.90 16.11 -22.02
N SER A 195 -10.13 17.20 -22.73
CA SER A 195 -10.70 18.44 -22.20
C SER A 195 -12.03 18.16 -21.50
N ILE A 196 -12.28 18.78 -20.35
CA ILE A 196 -13.58 18.74 -19.65
C ILE A 196 -14.50 19.85 -20.23
N MET A 197 -14.26 20.31 -21.47
CA MET A 197 -15.18 21.22 -22.15
C MET A 197 -16.46 20.45 -22.52
N GLY A 198 -17.55 20.79 -21.83
CA GLY A 198 -18.89 20.22 -22.07
C GLY A 198 -19.73 20.00 -20.81
N ARG A 199 -19.16 20.12 -19.60
CA ARG A 199 -19.94 19.97 -18.36
C ARG A 199 -20.40 21.32 -17.81
N GLY A 200 -21.69 21.40 -17.45
CA GLY A 200 -22.26 22.57 -16.80
C GLY A 200 -21.54 22.89 -15.49
N THR A 201 -21.47 24.18 -15.14
CA THR A 201 -20.80 24.71 -13.93
C THR A 201 -21.33 24.18 -12.59
N GLU A 202 -22.43 23.40 -12.62
CA GLU A 202 -23.14 22.87 -11.45
C GLU A 202 -22.73 21.43 -11.07
N GLU A 203 -22.07 20.67 -11.95
CA GLU A 203 -21.73 19.27 -11.66
C GLU A 203 -20.47 19.13 -10.78
N LYS A 204 -20.63 18.52 -9.60
CA LYS A 204 -19.51 18.21 -8.70
C LYS A 204 -18.65 17.06 -9.23
N LEU A 205 -17.34 17.28 -9.28
CA LEU A 205 -16.32 16.26 -9.57
C LEU A 205 -16.47 15.08 -8.61
N SER A 206 -16.61 13.87 -9.14
CA SER A 206 -16.64 12.64 -8.35
C SER A 206 -15.51 11.71 -8.78
N ILE A 207 -14.60 11.40 -7.85
CA ILE A 207 -13.44 10.53 -8.10
C ILE A 207 -13.85 9.17 -8.69
N LYS A 208 -15.04 8.66 -8.35
CA LYS A 208 -15.55 7.38 -8.88
C LYS A 208 -16.01 7.48 -10.33
N ARG A 209 -16.68 8.57 -10.71
CA ARG A 209 -17.19 8.77 -12.10
C ARG A 209 -16.09 9.29 -13.03
N ASP A 210 -15.25 10.17 -12.53
CA ASP A 210 -14.28 10.94 -13.32
C ASP A 210 -12.87 10.36 -13.24
N LYS A 211 -12.76 9.06 -12.97
CA LYS A 211 -11.49 8.36 -12.72
C LYS A 211 -10.47 8.53 -13.86
N SER A 212 -10.94 8.71 -15.10
CA SER A 212 -10.09 8.99 -16.28
C SER A 212 -9.42 10.36 -16.28
N HIS A 213 -9.94 11.32 -15.50
CA HIS A 213 -9.42 12.69 -15.41
C HIS A 213 -8.65 12.95 -14.11
N VAL A 214 -8.44 11.92 -13.29
CA VAL A 214 -7.74 12.02 -12.00
C VAL A 214 -6.38 11.35 -12.10
N LEU A 215 -5.33 12.12 -11.82
CA LEU A 215 -3.96 11.61 -11.71
C LEU A 215 -3.60 11.40 -10.23
N PHE A 216 -2.84 10.35 -9.94
CA PHE A 216 -2.41 10.00 -8.59
C PHE A 216 -0.92 10.28 -8.40
N GLY A 217 -0.55 10.75 -7.21
CA GLY A 217 0.86 10.91 -6.84
C GLY A 217 1.61 9.57 -6.89
N GLY A 218 2.86 9.59 -7.33
CA GLY A 218 3.71 8.40 -7.49
C GLY A 218 3.65 7.73 -8.85
N THR A 219 2.80 8.21 -9.77
CA THR A 219 2.79 7.73 -11.16
C THR A 219 3.76 8.55 -12.02
N LYS A 220 4.50 7.87 -12.90
CA LYS A 220 5.37 8.52 -13.89
C LYS A 220 4.55 8.76 -15.15
N ILE A 221 4.47 10.02 -15.56
CA ILE A 221 3.83 10.39 -16.83
C ILE A 221 4.83 10.13 -17.96
N LEU A 222 4.40 9.36 -18.96
CA LEU A 222 5.28 8.94 -20.06
C LEU A 222 5.14 9.82 -21.32
N GLN A 223 3.98 10.44 -21.55
CA GLN A 223 3.70 11.21 -22.77
C GLN A 223 2.58 12.24 -22.52
N HIS A 224 2.56 13.35 -23.29
CA HIS A 224 1.47 14.34 -23.30
C HIS A 224 1.28 15.06 -24.60
N THR A 225 0.09 15.65 -24.75
CA THR A 225 -0.28 16.49 -25.89
C THR A 225 -0.92 17.77 -25.38
N PRO A 226 -0.42 18.97 -25.73
CA PRO A 226 -1.03 20.24 -25.31
C PRO A 226 -2.46 20.39 -25.84
N ASP A 227 -3.37 20.82 -24.97
CA ASP A 227 -4.70 21.26 -25.37
C ASP A 227 -4.65 22.69 -25.94
N LYS A 228 -4.96 22.84 -27.23
CA LYS A 228 -4.97 24.13 -27.93
C LYS A 228 -6.26 24.93 -27.70
N THR A 229 -7.30 24.31 -27.14
CA THR A 229 -8.62 24.93 -26.96
C THR A 229 -8.75 25.70 -25.64
N PHE A 230 -7.88 25.40 -24.66
CA PHE A 230 -7.91 26.05 -23.36
C PHE A 230 -7.21 27.42 -23.39
N PRO A 231 -7.80 28.49 -22.81
CA PRO A 231 -7.26 29.85 -22.90
C PRO A 231 -5.93 30.04 -22.13
N LEU A 232 -5.66 29.23 -21.11
CA LEU A 232 -4.42 29.31 -20.34
C LEU A 232 -3.33 28.46 -20.99
N ARG A 233 -2.33 29.12 -21.59
CA ARG A 233 -1.13 28.45 -22.11
C ARG A 233 -0.11 28.21 -21.00
N THR A 234 0.41 26.99 -20.97
CA THR A 234 1.49 26.56 -20.08
C THR A 234 2.85 26.94 -20.69
N PRO A 235 3.87 27.28 -19.88
CA PRO A 235 5.19 27.67 -20.39
C PRO A 235 5.97 26.52 -21.07
N ASP A 236 5.62 25.28 -20.73
CA ASP A 236 6.27 24.04 -21.13
C ASP A 236 5.50 23.29 -22.23
N GLY A 237 4.34 23.78 -22.66
CA GLY A 237 3.48 23.08 -23.62
C GLY A 237 2.80 21.84 -23.03
N GLY A 238 2.73 21.72 -21.70
CA GLY A 238 1.96 20.69 -21.00
C GLY A 238 0.46 20.99 -20.93
N CYS A 239 -0.33 20.03 -20.47
CA CYS A 239 -1.74 20.26 -20.12
C CYS A 239 -1.87 20.95 -18.76
N VAL A 240 -2.97 21.67 -18.57
CA VAL A 240 -3.29 22.29 -17.28
C VAL A 240 -3.98 21.26 -16.38
N ALA A 241 -3.56 21.19 -15.12
CA ALA A 241 -4.20 20.36 -14.11
C ALA A 241 -4.37 21.10 -12.79
N VAL A 242 -5.36 20.68 -12.01
CA VAL A 242 -5.66 21.26 -10.70
C VAL A 242 -5.30 20.25 -9.61
N VAL A 243 -4.59 20.72 -8.59
CA VAL A 243 -4.24 19.92 -7.43
C VAL A 243 -5.49 19.67 -6.59
N LEU A 244 -5.91 18.42 -6.44
CA LEU A 244 -7.09 18.07 -5.63
C LEU A 244 -6.74 17.80 -4.16
N ARG A 245 -5.62 17.11 -3.90
CA ARG A 245 -5.16 16.73 -2.57
C ARG A 245 -3.64 16.75 -2.52
N THR A 246 -3.10 17.06 -1.35
CA THR A 246 -1.66 17.09 -1.10
C THR A 246 -1.30 16.31 0.16
N GLY A 247 -0.03 15.94 0.31
CA GLY A 247 0.44 15.28 1.51
C GLY A 247 -0.17 13.90 1.79
N PHE A 248 -0.45 13.65 3.06
CA PHE A 248 -1.01 12.38 3.54
C PHE A 248 -2.46 12.16 3.09
N GLU A 249 -3.18 13.20 2.62
CA GLU A 249 -4.56 13.07 2.14
C GLU A 249 -4.67 12.53 0.69
N THR A 250 -3.54 12.43 -0.03
CA THR A 250 -3.46 11.72 -1.31
C THR A 250 -3.66 10.20 -1.13
N SER A 251 -4.02 9.45 -2.18
CA SER A 251 -4.19 7.99 -2.07
C SER A 251 -2.91 7.28 -1.59
N GLN A 252 -1.76 7.62 -2.19
CA GLN A 252 -0.45 7.09 -1.76
C GLN A 252 -0.08 7.56 -0.35
N GLY A 253 -0.31 8.84 -0.04
CA GLY A 253 -0.05 9.39 1.29
C GLY A 253 -0.92 8.74 2.36
N LYS A 254 -2.17 8.42 2.04
CA LYS A 254 -3.10 7.75 2.95
C LYS A 254 -2.65 6.33 3.21
N LEU A 255 -2.27 5.58 2.18
CA LEU A 255 -1.67 4.25 2.33
C LEU A 255 -0.39 4.29 3.18
N MET A 256 0.50 5.23 2.90
CA MET A 256 1.74 5.38 3.68
C MET A 256 1.46 5.77 5.14
N ARG A 257 0.48 6.64 5.39
CA ARG A 257 0.00 6.97 6.74
C ARG A 257 -0.53 5.73 7.42
N THR A 258 -1.37 4.94 6.75
CA THR A 258 -1.84 3.67 7.29
C THR A 258 -0.64 2.80 7.65
N ILE A 259 0.27 2.46 6.73
CA ILE A 259 1.45 1.62 7.03
C ILE A 259 2.27 2.14 8.23
N LEU A 260 2.50 3.46 8.31
CA LEU A 260 3.29 4.08 9.38
C LEU A 260 2.61 4.08 10.76
N PHE A 261 1.27 4.08 10.80
CA PHE A 261 0.50 4.24 12.05
C PHE A 261 -0.42 3.04 12.37
N SER A 262 -0.61 2.11 11.43
CA SER A 262 -1.36 0.85 11.54
C SER A 262 -0.45 -0.35 11.72
N THR A 263 0.88 -0.17 11.63
CA THR A 263 1.77 -1.10 12.30
C THR A 263 1.43 -0.97 13.77
N ASP A 264 0.59 -1.88 14.26
CA ASP A 264 0.56 -2.18 15.67
C ASP A 264 2.02 -2.29 16.04
N ARG A 265 2.48 -1.38 16.92
CA ARG A 265 3.58 -1.79 17.75
C ARG A 265 3.02 -3.04 18.37
N VAL A 266 3.59 -4.18 18.01
CA VAL A 266 3.63 -5.33 18.91
C VAL A 266 4.48 -4.87 20.10
N THR A 267 4.05 -3.83 20.81
CA THR A 267 4.16 -3.77 22.24
C THR A 267 3.35 -4.97 22.62
N ALA A 268 4.06 -6.07 22.82
CA ALA A 268 3.57 -7.24 23.49
C ALA A 268 2.95 -6.75 24.80
N ASN A 269 1.68 -6.39 24.74
CA ASN A 269 0.78 -6.39 25.88
C ASN A 269 0.30 -7.83 26.07
N SER A 270 1.21 -8.78 25.84
CA SER A 270 0.99 -10.15 26.18
C SER A 270 1.32 -10.23 27.65
N TRP A 271 0.30 -10.51 28.43
CA TRP A 271 0.45 -11.13 29.75
C TRP A 271 1.51 -12.25 29.71
N GLU A 272 1.63 -12.93 28.55
CA GLU A 272 2.66 -13.92 28.21
C GLU A 272 4.09 -13.36 28.17
N SER A 273 4.37 -12.13 27.71
CA SER A 273 5.72 -11.54 27.81
C SER A 273 6.05 -11.15 29.26
N GLY A 274 5.06 -10.75 30.05
CA GLY A 274 5.23 -10.55 31.50
C GLY A 274 5.53 -11.86 32.24
N LEU A 275 4.78 -12.93 31.92
CA LEU A 275 5.01 -14.29 32.41
C LEU A 275 6.34 -14.87 31.91
N PHE A 276 6.73 -14.59 30.67
CA PHE A 276 8.00 -15.02 30.09
C PHE A 276 9.18 -14.30 30.75
N ILE A 277 9.07 -13.01 31.05
CA ILE A 277 10.09 -12.28 31.81
C ILE A 277 10.14 -12.79 33.26
N LEU A 278 8.99 -13.06 33.90
CA LEU A 278 8.94 -13.67 35.24
C LEU A 278 9.57 -15.07 35.25
N PHE A 279 9.28 -15.87 34.23
CA PHE A 279 9.85 -17.19 33.99
C PHE A 279 11.36 -17.13 33.69
N LEU A 280 11.82 -16.16 32.90
CA LEU A 280 13.24 -15.88 32.64
C LEU A 280 13.97 -15.39 33.89
N VAL A 281 13.32 -14.64 34.80
CA VAL A 281 13.90 -14.22 36.09
C VAL A 281 14.07 -15.43 37.01
N VAL A 282 13.10 -16.35 37.05
CA VAL A 282 13.22 -17.63 37.77
C VAL A 282 14.31 -18.52 37.16
N PHE A 283 14.38 -18.60 35.82
CA PHE A 283 15.44 -19.31 35.12
C PHE A 283 16.80 -18.62 35.22
N ALA A 284 16.90 -17.30 35.35
CA ALA A 284 18.16 -16.58 35.54
C ALA A 284 18.77 -16.84 36.92
N VAL A 285 17.92 -17.01 37.95
CA VAL A 285 18.33 -17.46 39.29
C VAL A 285 18.82 -18.91 39.26
N ILE A 286 18.24 -19.77 38.42
CA ILE A 286 18.64 -21.17 38.24
C ILE A 286 19.87 -21.31 37.31
N ALA A 287 20.00 -20.45 36.30
CA ALA A 287 21.04 -20.46 35.27
C ALA A 287 22.34 -19.77 35.71
N ALA A 288 22.31 -18.93 36.76
CA ALA A 288 23.52 -18.46 37.45
C ALA A 288 24.37 -19.64 38.00
N GLY A 289 23.77 -20.82 38.18
CA GLY A 289 24.46 -22.05 38.59
C GLY A 289 24.90 -22.99 37.45
N TYR A 290 24.56 -22.73 36.18
CA TYR A 290 24.80 -23.71 35.12
C TYR A 290 25.06 -23.07 33.75
N VAL A 291 26.13 -22.27 33.66
CA VAL A 291 26.64 -21.80 32.37
C VAL A 291 27.78 -22.72 31.93
N LEU A 292 27.46 -23.69 31.07
CA LEU A 292 28.32 -24.13 29.96
C LEU A 292 27.58 -25.14 29.07
N LYS A 293 26.97 -24.66 27.98
CA LYS A 293 27.35 -25.07 26.62
C LYS A 293 26.49 -24.39 25.53
N LYS A 294 27.24 -23.74 24.63
CA LYS A 294 27.01 -23.34 23.23
C LYS A 294 25.93 -24.09 22.43
N VAL A 295 25.32 -23.36 21.47
CA VAL A 295 25.08 -23.70 20.03
C VAL A 295 24.84 -22.36 19.28
N ASP A 296 25.72 -21.94 18.35
CA ASP A 296 25.76 -22.07 16.86
C ASP A 296 24.87 -21.08 16.07
N ILE A 297 25.51 -20.15 15.33
CA ILE A 297 25.72 -20.07 13.86
C ILE A 297 24.74 -19.11 13.15
N CYS A 298 25.34 -18.17 12.41
CA CYS A 298 24.73 -17.18 11.53
C CYS A 298 24.73 -17.66 10.07
N CYS A 299 23.77 -17.19 9.27
CA CYS A 299 23.91 -17.11 7.80
C CYS A 299 23.36 -15.77 7.28
N PHE A 300 24.01 -15.25 6.24
CA PHE A 300 23.78 -13.96 5.60
C PHE A 300 22.91 -14.04 4.35
N ASP A 301 22.25 -12.91 4.07
CA ASP A 301 21.59 -12.50 2.83
C ASP A 301 22.63 -12.14 1.73
N LYS A 302 22.28 -12.43 0.47
CA LYS A 302 22.97 -11.91 -0.72
C LYS A 302 22.00 -11.11 -1.59
N THR A 303 22.14 -9.79 -1.46
CA THR A 303 21.99 -8.68 -2.42
C THR A 303 21.48 -8.97 -3.84
N GLY A 304 20.66 -8.04 -4.35
CA GLY A 304 20.96 -7.43 -5.65
C GLY A 304 19.78 -7.16 -6.57
N THR A 305 19.16 -6.01 -6.37
CA THR A 305 18.50 -5.22 -7.42
C THR A 305 19.47 -4.94 -8.57
N LEU A 306 19.00 -5.00 -9.83
CA LEU A 306 19.39 -4.14 -10.96
C LEU A 306 18.77 -4.70 -12.26
N THR A 307 17.82 -3.99 -12.85
CA THR A 307 17.78 -3.84 -14.31
C THR A 307 17.65 -2.36 -14.63
N SER A 308 18.54 -1.92 -15.52
CA SER A 308 18.74 -0.55 -15.94
C SER A 308 17.51 0.00 -16.65
N ASP A 309 17.00 1.09 -16.10
CA ASP A 309 15.97 1.92 -16.71
C ASP A 309 16.66 2.83 -17.71
N ASP A 310 16.61 2.48 -19.01
CA ASP A 310 16.86 3.44 -20.08
C ASP A 310 16.17 2.97 -21.36
N MET A 311 14.92 3.40 -21.52
CA MET A 311 14.21 3.78 -22.76
C MET A 311 12.73 3.95 -22.41
N VAL A 312 12.02 4.92 -23.00
CA VAL A 312 10.62 5.26 -22.63
C VAL A 312 9.62 4.35 -23.37
N GLY A 313 8.60 3.82 -22.67
CA GLY A 313 7.51 2.97 -23.22
C GLY A 313 7.10 1.81 -22.30
N ASP A 314 5.90 1.23 -22.49
CA ASP A 314 5.45 0.04 -21.75
C ASP A 314 6.43 -1.14 -21.99
N PRO A 315 6.94 -1.81 -20.94
CA PRO A 315 7.82 -2.97 -21.08
C PRO A 315 7.30 -4.06 -22.04
N LEU A 316 5.98 -4.27 -22.08
CA LEU A 316 5.34 -5.23 -22.97
C LEU A 316 5.37 -4.78 -24.43
N GLU A 317 5.15 -3.49 -24.68
CA GLU A 317 5.23 -2.90 -26.02
C GLU A 317 6.67 -2.85 -26.52
N LYS A 318 7.63 -2.61 -25.62
CA LYS A 318 9.07 -2.73 -25.93
C LYS A 318 9.45 -4.15 -26.29
N ALA A 319 8.97 -5.15 -25.54
CA ALA A 319 9.19 -6.55 -25.85
C ALA A 319 8.60 -6.92 -27.22
N ALA A 320 7.40 -6.44 -27.52
CA ALA A 320 6.76 -6.62 -28.83
C ALA A 320 7.58 -5.97 -29.97
N LEU A 321 7.97 -4.69 -29.82
CA LEU A 321 8.77 -3.96 -30.81
C LEU A 321 10.16 -4.58 -31.04
N LYS A 322 10.79 -5.08 -29.97
CA LYS A 322 12.04 -5.84 -30.04
C LYS A 322 11.84 -7.17 -30.76
N GLY A 323 10.72 -7.86 -30.51
CA GLY A 323 10.39 -9.13 -31.14
C GLY A 323 10.12 -9.03 -32.64
N ILE A 324 9.57 -7.91 -33.12
CA ILE A 324 9.30 -7.68 -34.55
C ILE A 324 10.46 -7.00 -35.30
N ASP A 325 11.57 -6.65 -34.62
CA ASP A 325 12.71 -5.90 -35.17
C ASP A 325 12.35 -4.52 -35.76
N TRP A 326 11.47 -3.77 -35.10
CA TRP A 326 11.15 -2.39 -35.48
C TRP A 326 11.93 -1.38 -34.65
N SER A 327 12.20 -0.21 -35.24
CA SER A 327 12.78 0.95 -34.55
C SER A 327 11.77 2.08 -34.48
N TYR A 328 11.65 2.65 -33.28
CA TYR A 328 10.84 3.81 -33.00
C TYR A 328 11.79 4.97 -32.71
N LYS A 329 11.97 5.88 -33.67
CA LYS A 329 13.00 6.93 -33.62
C LYS A 329 12.45 8.29 -33.17
N SER A 330 11.15 8.52 -33.30
CA SER A 330 10.47 9.76 -32.90
C SER A 330 9.00 9.47 -32.67
N ASP A 331 8.31 10.29 -31.88
CA ASP A 331 6.92 10.08 -31.48
C ASP A 331 5.90 10.10 -32.64
N GLU A 332 6.35 10.16 -33.88
CA GLU A 332 5.51 10.24 -35.08
C GLU A 332 5.92 9.27 -36.19
N LYS A 333 7.08 8.60 -36.11
CA LYS A 333 7.55 7.71 -37.18
C LYS A 333 8.17 6.42 -36.65
N ALA A 334 7.64 5.30 -37.14
CA ALA A 334 8.17 3.96 -36.91
C ALA A 334 8.73 3.37 -38.22
N MET A 335 9.87 2.70 -38.14
CA MET A 335 10.52 2.10 -39.30
C MET A 335 11.12 0.72 -38.97
N PRO A 336 11.02 -0.26 -39.88
CA PRO A 336 11.66 -1.57 -39.69
C PRO A 336 13.19 -1.43 -39.60
N LYS A 337 13.85 -2.21 -38.73
CA LYS A 337 15.32 -2.22 -38.62
C LYS A 337 15.99 -3.02 -39.74
N ARG A 338 15.28 -4.00 -40.31
CA ARG A 338 15.74 -4.87 -41.40
C ARG A 338 14.61 -5.09 -42.41
N GLY A 339 14.92 -4.98 -43.70
CA GLY A 339 13.97 -5.13 -44.81
C GLY A 339 13.33 -3.81 -45.24
N GLY A 340 13.15 -3.62 -46.55
CA GLY A 340 12.61 -2.41 -47.19
C GLY A 340 11.11 -2.17 -46.98
N GLY A 341 10.63 -2.32 -45.74
CA GLY A 341 9.25 -2.01 -45.38
C GLY A 341 9.00 -0.50 -45.32
N ASN A 342 7.77 -0.11 -45.62
CA ASN A 342 7.36 1.29 -45.64
C ASN A 342 7.44 1.93 -44.25
N ALA A 343 7.91 3.18 -44.20
CA ALA A 343 7.85 3.98 -42.98
C ALA A 343 6.38 4.25 -42.62
N VAL A 344 6.04 4.06 -41.34
CA VAL A 344 4.70 4.32 -40.83
C VAL A 344 4.72 5.67 -40.12
N GLN A 345 3.91 6.61 -40.60
CA GLN A 345 3.71 7.90 -39.95
C GLN A 345 2.48 7.84 -39.05
N ILE A 346 2.63 8.13 -37.77
CA ILE A 346 1.54 8.14 -36.80
C ILE A 346 0.90 9.53 -36.80
N VAL A 347 -0.40 9.60 -37.06
CA VAL A 347 -1.16 10.84 -37.25
C VAL A 347 -1.93 11.21 -35.98
N GLN A 348 -2.62 10.25 -35.36
CA GLN A 348 -3.39 10.43 -34.13
C GLN A 348 -3.29 9.17 -33.25
N ARG A 349 -3.21 9.35 -31.93
CA ARG A 349 -3.28 8.24 -30.95
C ARG A 349 -4.46 8.43 -30.01
N HIS A 350 -5.28 7.40 -29.90
CA HIS A 350 -6.22 7.24 -28.80
C HIS A 350 -5.58 6.35 -27.75
N HIS A 351 -5.10 6.96 -26.67
CA HIS A 351 -4.42 6.26 -25.59
C HIS A 351 -5.29 5.17 -24.95
N PHE A 352 -4.60 4.20 -24.34
CA PHE A 352 -5.24 3.14 -23.58
C PHE A 352 -6.11 3.73 -22.46
N ALA A 353 -7.38 3.36 -22.47
CA ALA A 353 -8.32 3.73 -21.42
C ALA A 353 -8.70 2.48 -20.63
N SER A 354 -8.43 2.44 -19.32
CA SER A 354 -8.62 1.22 -18.50
C SER A 354 -10.06 0.70 -18.47
N HIS A 355 -11.05 1.59 -18.57
CA HIS A 355 -12.47 1.21 -18.64
C HIS A 355 -12.86 0.66 -20.03
N LEU A 356 -12.16 1.10 -21.09
CA LEU A 356 -12.35 0.61 -22.47
C LEU A 356 -11.45 -0.58 -22.81
N LYS A 357 -10.42 -0.84 -22.00
CA LYS A 357 -9.45 -1.93 -22.14
C LYS A 357 -8.79 -2.02 -23.53
N ARG A 358 -8.69 -0.91 -24.25
CA ARG A 358 -8.15 -0.84 -25.62
C ARG A 358 -7.55 0.52 -25.92
N MET A 359 -6.78 0.57 -27.00
CA MET A 359 -6.20 1.77 -27.59
C MET A 359 -6.22 1.68 -29.11
N ALA A 360 -6.20 2.83 -29.76
CA ALA A 360 -6.21 2.93 -31.21
C ALA A 360 -5.19 3.97 -31.70
N VAL A 361 -4.73 3.80 -32.93
CA VAL A 361 -3.79 4.71 -33.59
C VAL A 361 -4.22 4.86 -35.04
N VAL A 362 -4.28 6.10 -35.53
CA VAL A 362 -4.43 6.42 -36.94
C VAL A 362 -3.06 6.68 -37.51
N VAL A 363 -2.72 6.00 -38.61
CA VAL A 363 -1.43 6.11 -39.29
C VAL A 363 -1.62 6.39 -40.78
N ARG A 364 -0.59 6.95 -41.39
CA ARG A 364 -0.46 7.12 -42.84
C ARG A 364 0.68 6.25 -43.34
N ILE A 365 0.38 5.40 -44.33
CA ILE A 365 1.33 4.49 -44.99
C ILE A 365 1.16 4.68 -46.49
N GLN A 366 2.22 5.13 -47.19
CA GLN A 366 2.19 5.36 -48.66
C GLN A 366 0.95 6.13 -49.15
N ASP A 367 0.57 7.19 -48.43
CA ASP A 367 -0.59 8.06 -48.68
C ASP A 367 -1.98 7.50 -48.33
N GLU A 368 -2.08 6.24 -47.91
CA GLU A 368 -3.32 5.68 -47.36
C GLU A 368 -3.43 5.88 -45.84
N PHE A 369 -4.65 6.12 -45.34
CA PHE A 369 -4.93 6.23 -43.91
C PHE A 369 -5.47 4.92 -43.35
N LEU A 370 -4.81 4.41 -42.31
CA LEU A 370 -5.19 3.17 -41.63
C LEU A 370 -5.38 3.43 -40.13
N ALA A 371 -6.45 2.89 -39.56
CA ALA A 371 -6.64 2.79 -38.13
C ALA A 371 -6.19 1.41 -37.63
N PHE A 372 -5.35 1.38 -36.61
CA PHE A 372 -4.93 0.16 -35.91
C PHE A 372 -5.42 0.21 -34.47
N VAL A 373 -6.05 -0.87 -34.01
CA VAL A 373 -6.61 -0.99 -32.68
C VAL A 373 -6.02 -2.22 -31.99
N LYS A 374 -5.59 -2.06 -30.74
CA LYS A 374 -5.19 -3.18 -29.88
C LYS A 374 -5.88 -3.11 -28.53
N GLY A 375 -6.27 -4.26 -28.00
CA GLY A 375 -6.97 -4.30 -26.72
C GLY A 375 -7.24 -5.69 -26.19
N ALA A 376 -8.04 -5.75 -25.14
CA ALA A 376 -8.53 -6.99 -24.57
C ALA A 376 -9.43 -7.73 -25.59
N PRO A 377 -9.24 -9.05 -25.80
CA PRO A 377 -10.00 -9.81 -26.79
C PRO A 377 -11.51 -9.69 -26.65
N GLU A 378 -12.01 -9.69 -25.41
CA GLU A 378 -13.44 -9.58 -25.10
C GLU A 378 -14.04 -8.21 -25.43
N THR A 379 -13.21 -7.18 -25.57
CA THR A 379 -13.69 -5.82 -25.89
C THR A 379 -13.54 -5.50 -27.38
N ILE A 380 -12.56 -6.10 -28.06
CA ILE A 380 -12.38 -5.93 -29.51
C ILE A 380 -13.43 -6.74 -30.28
N GLN A 381 -13.87 -7.90 -29.77
CA GLN A 381 -14.85 -8.75 -30.43
C GLN A 381 -16.15 -7.99 -30.81
N ASP A 382 -16.64 -7.12 -29.92
CA ASP A 382 -17.88 -6.37 -30.10
C ASP A 382 -17.76 -5.24 -31.14
N ARG A 383 -16.55 -5.01 -31.69
CA ARG A 383 -16.22 -3.93 -32.61
C ARG A 383 -15.82 -4.42 -34.00
N LEU A 384 -15.68 -5.74 -34.17
CA LEU A 384 -15.34 -6.37 -35.44
C LEU A 384 -16.57 -6.41 -36.36
N ILE A 385 -16.35 -6.21 -37.67
CA ILE A 385 -17.39 -6.38 -38.70
C ILE A 385 -17.73 -7.87 -38.85
N ASP A 386 -16.69 -8.68 -38.96
CA ASP A 386 -16.79 -10.13 -39.09
C ASP A 386 -15.98 -10.78 -37.96
N LEU A 387 -16.65 -11.60 -37.16
CA LEU A 387 -16.04 -12.30 -36.03
C LEU A 387 -15.70 -13.73 -36.47
N PRO A 388 -14.40 -14.09 -36.56
CA PRO A 388 -14.02 -15.46 -36.90
C PRO A 388 -14.59 -16.44 -35.89
N GLN A 389 -15.15 -17.57 -36.36
CA GLN A 389 -15.77 -18.57 -35.49
C GLN A 389 -14.81 -19.09 -34.40
N SER A 390 -13.51 -19.19 -34.70
CA SER A 390 -12.48 -19.64 -33.76
C SER A 390 -11.91 -18.55 -32.85
N TYR A 391 -12.36 -17.29 -32.97
CA TYR A 391 -11.81 -16.14 -32.24
C TYR A 391 -11.87 -16.38 -30.73
N VAL A 392 -13.06 -16.73 -30.23
CA VAL A 392 -13.33 -16.89 -28.81
C VAL A 392 -12.55 -18.06 -28.22
N ASP A 393 -12.60 -19.21 -28.90
CA ASP A 393 -11.90 -20.42 -28.45
C ASP A 393 -10.38 -20.24 -28.44
N THR A 394 -9.83 -19.51 -29.42
CA THR A 394 -8.39 -19.29 -29.55
C THR A 394 -7.86 -18.42 -28.42
N TYR A 395 -8.45 -17.25 -28.16
CA TYR A 395 -7.94 -16.39 -27.08
C TYR A 395 -8.16 -17.04 -25.71
N LYS A 396 -9.29 -17.74 -25.51
CA LYS A 396 -9.54 -18.48 -24.26
C LYS A 396 -8.51 -19.59 -24.06
N LYS A 397 -8.16 -20.35 -25.11
CA LYS A 397 -7.11 -21.38 -25.06
C LYS A 397 -5.77 -20.82 -24.57
N TYR A 398 -5.28 -19.73 -25.17
CA TYR A 398 -4.00 -19.13 -24.74
C TYR A 398 -4.09 -18.46 -23.36
N THR A 399 -5.22 -17.86 -23.02
CA THR A 399 -5.42 -17.27 -21.67
C THR A 399 -5.45 -18.35 -20.58
N ARG A 400 -6.07 -19.51 -20.86
CA ARG A 400 -6.04 -20.71 -19.99
C ARG A 400 -4.64 -21.30 -19.83
N GLN A 401 -3.73 -21.04 -20.76
CA GLN A 401 -2.31 -21.38 -20.66
C GLN A 401 -1.48 -20.30 -19.96
N GLY A 402 -2.11 -19.35 -19.27
CA GLY A 402 -1.42 -18.29 -18.53
C GLY A 402 -0.79 -17.21 -19.40
N SER A 403 -1.04 -17.24 -20.71
CA SER A 403 -0.51 -16.22 -21.61
C SER A 403 -1.39 -14.97 -21.57
N ARG A 404 -0.75 -13.80 -21.64
CA ARG A 404 -1.45 -12.53 -21.85
C ARG A 404 -1.75 -12.37 -23.33
N VAL A 405 -3.03 -12.36 -23.69
CA VAL A 405 -3.48 -12.26 -25.08
C VAL A 405 -4.00 -10.84 -25.35
N LEU A 406 -3.54 -10.22 -26.44
CA LEU A 406 -4.07 -8.97 -26.97
C LEU A 406 -4.64 -9.23 -28.36
N ALA A 407 -5.85 -8.72 -28.62
CA ALA A 407 -6.43 -8.73 -29.96
C ALA A 407 -5.94 -7.51 -30.74
N LEU A 408 -5.55 -7.74 -31.99
CA LEU A 408 -5.14 -6.71 -32.95
C LEU A 408 -6.19 -6.65 -34.06
N ALA A 409 -6.63 -5.45 -34.39
CA ALA A 409 -7.58 -5.20 -35.45
C ALA A 409 -7.21 -3.92 -36.21
N PHE A 410 -7.68 -3.79 -37.44
CA PHE A 410 -7.40 -2.63 -38.28
C PHE A 410 -8.62 -2.22 -39.11
N LYS A 411 -8.59 -1.01 -39.66
CA LYS A 411 -9.63 -0.47 -40.54
C LYS A 411 -9.00 0.49 -41.54
N SER A 412 -9.38 0.36 -42.81
CA SER A 412 -9.04 1.36 -43.82
C SER A 412 -9.93 2.58 -43.67
N LEU A 413 -9.34 3.77 -43.68
CA LEU A 413 -10.04 5.03 -43.60
C LEU A 413 -10.08 5.67 -45.00
N PRO A 414 -11.14 6.42 -45.33
CA PRO A 414 -11.21 7.12 -46.62
C PRO A 414 -10.09 8.16 -46.75
N ASP A 415 -9.74 8.52 -47.98
CA ASP A 415 -8.78 9.58 -48.23
C ASP A 415 -9.25 10.89 -47.59
N MET A 416 -8.38 11.48 -46.78
CA MET A 416 -8.67 12.68 -46.01
C MET A 416 -7.40 13.51 -45.77
N THR A 417 -7.56 14.74 -45.28
CA THR A 417 -6.43 15.57 -44.89
C THR A 417 -5.85 15.13 -43.54
N VAL A 418 -4.57 15.42 -43.30
CA VAL A 418 -3.92 15.12 -42.00
C VAL A 418 -4.59 15.86 -40.83
N SER A 419 -5.23 17.00 -41.10
CA SER A 419 -5.97 17.75 -40.08
C SER A 419 -7.26 17.05 -39.68
N GLU A 420 -8.03 16.56 -40.66
CA GLU A 420 -9.25 15.79 -40.42
C GLU A 420 -8.94 14.47 -39.70
N ALA A 421 -7.88 13.78 -40.12
CA ALA A 421 -7.40 12.56 -39.50
C ALA A 421 -6.91 12.74 -38.05
N ARG A 422 -6.65 13.97 -37.59
CA ARG A 422 -6.28 14.29 -36.20
C ARG A 422 -7.46 14.65 -35.32
N SER A 423 -8.58 15.03 -35.91
CA SER A 423 -9.83 15.39 -35.24
C SER A 423 -10.84 14.25 -35.24
N LEU A 424 -10.48 13.06 -35.71
CA LEU A 424 -11.38 11.92 -35.72
C LEU A 424 -11.75 11.51 -34.29
N ASP A 425 -13.04 11.28 -34.10
CA ASP A 425 -13.56 10.76 -32.84
C ASP A 425 -13.17 9.32 -32.62
N ARG A 426 -12.88 9.00 -31.36
CA ARG A 426 -12.41 7.67 -30.95
C ARG A 426 -13.37 6.55 -31.36
N ASP A 427 -14.68 6.78 -31.23
CA ASP A 427 -15.70 5.77 -31.54
C ASP A 427 -15.76 5.46 -33.06
N VAL A 428 -15.43 6.42 -33.92
CA VAL A 428 -15.36 6.21 -35.38
C VAL A 428 -14.14 5.38 -35.75
N VAL A 429 -13.02 5.63 -35.08
CA VAL A 429 -11.76 4.89 -35.27
C VAL A 429 -11.86 3.46 -34.73
N GLU A 430 -12.58 3.25 -33.61
CA GLU A 430 -12.69 1.96 -32.92
C GLU A 430 -13.91 1.11 -33.35
N SER A 431 -14.64 1.49 -34.40
CA SER A 431 -15.82 0.76 -34.88
C SER A 431 -15.65 0.24 -36.30
N GLY A 432 -16.28 -0.89 -36.61
CA GLY A 432 -16.21 -1.50 -37.94
C GLY A 432 -14.80 -1.96 -38.27
N LEU A 433 -14.20 -2.74 -37.37
CA LEU A 433 -12.83 -3.20 -37.47
C LEU A 433 -12.74 -4.56 -38.18
N THR A 434 -11.63 -4.81 -38.86
CA THR A 434 -11.25 -6.12 -39.41
C THR A 434 -10.22 -6.76 -38.49
N PHE A 435 -10.42 -8.04 -38.16
CA PHE A 435 -9.51 -8.75 -37.27
C PHE A 435 -8.16 -9.01 -37.96
N ALA A 436 -7.06 -8.67 -37.30
CA ALA A 436 -5.71 -8.90 -37.80
C ALA A 436 -5.08 -10.18 -37.23
N GLY A 437 -5.27 -10.42 -35.93
CA GLY A 437 -4.66 -11.53 -35.22
C GLY A 437 -4.52 -11.29 -33.71
N PHE A 438 -3.97 -12.28 -33.01
CA PHE A 438 -3.65 -12.19 -31.58
C PHE A 438 -2.15 -12.02 -31.36
N ALA A 439 -1.79 -11.13 -30.44
CA ALA A 439 -0.46 -11.07 -29.84
C ALA A 439 -0.48 -11.79 -28.50
N VAL A 440 0.27 -12.89 -28.39
CA VAL A 440 0.32 -13.76 -27.22
C VAL A 440 1.66 -13.57 -26.53
N PHE A 441 1.63 -13.14 -25.27
CA PHE A 441 2.82 -12.94 -24.44
C PHE A 441 2.84 -14.00 -23.35
N ASN A 442 3.93 -14.77 -23.29
CA ASN A 442 4.13 -15.70 -22.19
C ASN A 442 4.69 -14.94 -20.98
N CYS A 443 4.05 -15.09 -19.83
CA CYS A 443 4.51 -14.55 -18.56
C CYS A 443 5.08 -15.70 -17.72
N PRO A 444 6.36 -16.08 -17.91
CA PRO A 444 6.92 -17.22 -17.20
C PRO A 444 6.94 -16.94 -15.70
N ILE A 445 6.55 -17.95 -14.93
CA ILE A 445 6.68 -17.95 -13.48
C ILE A 445 8.17 -18.08 -13.14
N ARG A 446 8.62 -17.47 -12.04
CA ARG A 446 10.01 -17.62 -11.63
C ARG A 446 10.30 -19.09 -11.31
N ALA A 447 11.46 -19.58 -11.75
CA ALA A 447 11.84 -20.99 -11.66
C ALA A 447 11.90 -21.53 -10.22
N ASP A 448 12.17 -20.66 -9.24
CA ASP A 448 12.24 -20.98 -7.81
C ASP A 448 10.86 -21.04 -7.12
N SER A 449 9.83 -20.44 -7.72
CA SER A 449 8.54 -20.24 -7.04
C SER A 449 7.81 -21.56 -6.74
N ALA A 450 7.90 -22.54 -7.62
CA ALA A 450 7.23 -23.83 -7.41
C ALA A 450 7.79 -24.57 -6.18
N ALA A 451 9.12 -24.60 -6.02
CA ALA A 451 9.78 -25.24 -4.89
C ALA A 451 9.39 -24.57 -3.56
N ILE A 452 9.42 -23.24 -3.51
CA ILE A 452 9.07 -22.47 -2.31
C ILE A 452 7.60 -22.68 -1.93
N LEU A 453 6.68 -22.63 -2.90
CA LEU A 453 5.26 -22.83 -2.62
C LEU A 453 4.97 -24.26 -2.13
N SER A 454 5.67 -25.26 -2.68
CA SER A 454 5.56 -26.65 -2.20
C SER A 454 6.04 -26.80 -0.75
N GLU A 455 7.17 -26.19 -0.40
CA GLU A 455 7.70 -26.21 0.98
C GLU A 455 6.75 -25.54 1.97
N LEU A 456 6.21 -24.36 1.61
CA LEU A 456 5.22 -23.66 2.43
C LEU A 456 3.96 -24.51 2.64
N LYS A 457 3.46 -25.14 1.59
CA LYS A 457 2.30 -26.05 1.68
C LYS A 457 2.59 -27.25 2.58
N ASN A 458 3.78 -27.86 2.47
CA ASN A 458 4.19 -28.99 3.30
C ASN A 458 4.39 -28.61 4.77
N SER A 459 4.69 -27.33 5.05
CA SER A 459 4.76 -26.80 6.41
C SER A 459 3.40 -26.40 7.00
N SER A 460 2.30 -26.91 6.44
CA SER A 460 0.92 -26.67 6.89
C SER A 460 0.46 -25.20 6.82
N HIS A 461 1.07 -24.40 5.93
CA HIS A 461 0.59 -23.04 5.68
C HIS A 461 -0.48 -23.03 4.58
N ASP A 462 -1.53 -22.23 4.80
CA ASP A 462 -2.54 -21.95 3.77
C ASP A 462 -2.03 -20.92 2.77
N LEU A 463 -2.00 -21.31 1.50
CA LEU A 463 -1.60 -20.43 0.39
C LEU A 463 -2.82 -19.76 -0.23
N VAL A 464 -2.75 -18.45 -0.42
CA VAL A 464 -3.77 -17.61 -1.08
C VAL A 464 -3.09 -16.63 -2.03
N MET A 465 -3.64 -16.45 -3.23
CA MET A 465 -3.15 -15.47 -4.21
C MET A 465 -4.04 -14.23 -4.25
N ILE A 466 -3.45 -13.03 -4.20
CA ILE A 466 -4.16 -11.75 -4.39
C ILE A 466 -3.50 -10.94 -5.51
N THR A 467 -4.13 -10.90 -6.69
CA THR A 467 -3.56 -10.28 -7.90
C THR A 467 -4.49 -9.26 -8.57
N GLY A 468 -3.89 -8.36 -9.36
CA GLY A 468 -4.59 -7.42 -10.25
C GLY A 468 -4.84 -7.97 -11.66
N ASP A 469 -4.34 -9.17 -11.95
CA ASP A 469 -4.49 -9.84 -13.25
C ASP A 469 -5.91 -10.40 -13.45
N GLN A 470 -6.22 -10.81 -14.69
CA GLN A 470 -7.48 -11.45 -15.02
C GLN A 470 -7.60 -12.82 -14.33
N ALA A 471 -8.82 -13.20 -13.94
CA ALA A 471 -9.10 -14.44 -13.22
C ALA A 471 -8.55 -15.70 -13.90
N LEU A 472 -8.71 -15.87 -15.22
CA LEU A 472 -8.21 -17.04 -15.95
C LEU A 472 -6.68 -17.19 -15.85
N THR A 473 -5.95 -16.09 -16.05
CA THR A 473 -4.48 -16.07 -15.92
C THR A 473 -4.07 -16.32 -14.47
N ALA A 474 -4.76 -15.71 -13.51
CA ALA A 474 -4.51 -15.92 -12.08
C ALA A 474 -4.71 -17.38 -11.67
N CYS A 475 -5.80 -18.02 -12.10
CA CYS A 475 -6.06 -19.44 -11.85
C CYS A 475 -4.99 -20.34 -12.48
N HIS A 476 -4.54 -20.03 -13.70
CA HIS A 476 -3.46 -20.78 -14.33
C HIS A 476 -2.15 -20.68 -13.53
N VAL A 477 -1.76 -19.48 -13.11
CA VAL A 477 -0.55 -19.28 -12.31
C VAL A 477 -0.69 -19.92 -10.93
N ALA A 478 -1.87 -19.85 -10.32
CA ALA A 478 -2.16 -20.46 -9.04
C ALA A 478 -2.16 -21.99 -9.09
N ALA A 479 -2.43 -22.61 -10.24
CA ALA A 479 -2.38 -24.05 -10.43
C ALA A 479 -0.98 -24.65 -10.17
N VAL A 480 0.08 -23.83 -10.10
CA VAL A 480 1.43 -24.33 -9.84
C VAL A 480 1.55 -24.99 -8.47
N HIS A 481 0.93 -24.45 -7.41
CA HIS A 481 0.85 -25.12 -6.08
C HIS A 481 -0.17 -24.48 -5.10
N ILE A 482 -0.88 -23.42 -5.50
CA ILE A 482 -1.86 -22.72 -4.66
C ILE A 482 -3.24 -23.38 -4.81
N ILE A 483 -3.65 -23.64 -6.05
CA ILE A 483 -4.84 -24.43 -6.38
C ILE A 483 -4.44 -25.90 -6.44
N SER A 484 -5.21 -26.74 -5.74
CA SER A 484 -5.04 -28.20 -5.67
C SER A 484 -6.24 -28.96 -6.24
N LYS A 485 -7.41 -28.31 -6.28
CA LYS A 485 -8.69 -28.85 -6.75
C LYS A 485 -9.11 -28.16 -8.06
N PRO A 486 -10.13 -28.66 -8.79
CA PRO A 486 -10.67 -27.94 -9.92
C PRO A 486 -11.13 -26.53 -9.50
N ALA A 487 -10.75 -25.53 -10.29
CA ALA A 487 -10.99 -24.14 -9.95
C ALA A 487 -12.37 -23.69 -10.43
N LEU A 488 -13.06 -22.87 -9.64
CA LEU A 488 -14.31 -22.20 -10.02
C LEU A 488 -14.17 -20.69 -9.89
N ILE A 489 -14.59 -19.95 -10.90
CA ILE A 489 -14.51 -18.49 -10.96
C ILE A 489 -15.91 -17.91 -10.78
N LEU A 490 -16.08 -17.05 -9.79
CA LEU A 490 -17.34 -16.33 -9.60
C LEU A 490 -17.50 -15.25 -10.69
N GLY A 491 -18.57 -15.34 -11.45
CA GLY A 491 -18.94 -14.40 -12.49
C GLY A 491 -20.40 -14.02 -12.43
N ARG A 492 -20.78 -13.00 -13.19
CA ARG A 492 -22.17 -12.61 -13.36
C ARG A 492 -22.86 -13.56 -14.35
N ALA A 493 -24.06 -14.02 -14.01
CA ALA A 493 -24.84 -14.91 -14.86
C ALA A 493 -25.22 -14.23 -16.20
N ARG A 494 -25.40 -15.02 -17.27
CA ARG A 494 -25.83 -14.51 -18.59
C ARG A 494 -27.32 -14.13 -18.63
N HIS A 495 -28.14 -14.67 -17.72
CA HIS A 495 -29.56 -14.37 -17.58
C HIS A 495 -29.83 -13.38 -16.43
N PRO A 496 -30.96 -12.63 -16.44
CA PRO A 496 -31.08 -11.41 -15.66
C PRO A 496 -31.31 -11.74 -14.19
N GLU A 497 -30.25 -11.50 -13.41
CA GLU A 497 -30.15 -11.58 -11.94
C GLU A 497 -29.61 -12.90 -11.39
N GLY A 498 -28.30 -12.92 -11.17
CA GLY A 498 -27.62 -14.02 -10.49
C GLY A 498 -26.10 -13.94 -10.64
N TYR A 499 -25.41 -14.64 -9.75
CA TYR A 499 -23.99 -14.95 -9.90
C TYR A 499 -23.85 -16.45 -10.09
N GLU A 500 -22.82 -16.86 -10.82
CA GLU A 500 -22.55 -18.26 -11.15
C GLU A 500 -21.06 -18.53 -10.97
N TRP A 501 -20.76 -19.72 -10.46
CA TRP A 501 -19.43 -20.30 -10.46
C TRP A 501 -19.20 -20.98 -11.80
N ILE A 502 -18.17 -20.56 -12.51
CA ILE A 502 -17.85 -21.05 -13.84
C ILE A 502 -16.44 -21.62 -13.83
N SER A 503 -16.27 -22.86 -14.28
CA SER A 503 -14.95 -23.46 -14.43
C SER A 503 -14.13 -22.74 -15.52
N PRO A 504 -12.78 -22.70 -15.45
CA PRO A 504 -11.95 -22.04 -16.47
C PRO A 504 -12.19 -22.55 -17.90
N ASP A 505 -12.58 -23.81 -18.05
CA ASP A 505 -12.94 -24.44 -19.32
C ASP A 505 -14.40 -24.21 -19.76
N GLU A 506 -15.23 -23.61 -18.89
CA GLU A 506 -16.68 -23.39 -19.07
C GLU A 506 -17.48 -24.70 -19.19
N ALA A 507 -16.91 -25.83 -18.75
CA ALA A 507 -17.59 -27.13 -18.74
C ALA A 507 -18.60 -27.26 -17.59
N GLU A 508 -18.32 -26.62 -16.45
CA GLU A 508 -19.13 -26.69 -15.25
C GLU A 508 -19.60 -25.28 -14.85
N ILE A 509 -20.92 -25.16 -14.65
CA ILE A 509 -21.58 -23.92 -14.25
C ILE A 509 -22.49 -24.25 -13.08
N ILE A 510 -22.24 -23.63 -11.92
CA ILE A 510 -23.00 -23.83 -10.68
C ILE A 510 -23.57 -22.49 -10.23
N HIS A 511 -24.84 -22.46 -9.84
CA HIS A 511 -25.45 -21.23 -9.34
C HIS A 511 -24.85 -20.79 -8.00
N TYR A 512 -24.67 -19.48 -7.81
CA TYR A 512 -24.11 -18.96 -6.57
C TYR A 512 -25.13 -19.01 -5.43
N ASN A 513 -24.75 -19.66 -4.33
CA ASN A 513 -25.48 -19.66 -3.06
C ASN A 513 -24.49 -19.45 -1.91
N ASP A 514 -24.76 -18.47 -1.06
CA ASP A 514 -23.90 -18.05 0.05
C ASP A 514 -23.73 -19.14 1.13
N LYS A 515 -24.71 -20.03 1.30
CA LYS A 515 -24.68 -21.10 2.31
C LYS A 515 -23.92 -22.34 1.84
N GLU A 516 -23.85 -22.56 0.53
CA GLU A 516 -23.28 -23.77 -0.06
C GLU A 516 -21.79 -23.61 -0.40
N VAL A 517 -21.24 -22.39 -0.29
CA VAL A 517 -19.82 -22.10 -0.57
C VAL A 517 -18.87 -22.99 0.25
N GLY A 518 -19.20 -23.26 1.51
CA GLY A 518 -18.38 -24.13 2.36
C GLY A 518 -18.27 -25.55 1.80
N ALA A 519 -19.41 -26.17 1.45
CA ALA A 519 -19.45 -27.49 0.83
C ALA A 519 -18.79 -27.50 -0.57
N LEU A 520 -18.95 -26.42 -1.34
CA LEU A 520 -18.32 -26.28 -2.64
C LEU A 520 -16.79 -26.21 -2.51
N SER A 521 -16.26 -25.57 -1.47
CA SER A 521 -14.83 -25.46 -1.21
C SER A 521 -14.14 -26.78 -0.86
N GLU A 522 -14.92 -27.79 -0.44
CA GLU A 522 -14.40 -29.13 -0.18
C GLU A 522 -14.07 -29.86 -1.48
N THR A 523 -14.81 -29.60 -2.55
CA THR A 523 -14.62 -30.23 -3.87
C THR A 523 -13.83 -29.36 -4.84
N HIS A 524 -13.93 -28.04 -4.73
CA HIS A 524 -13.37 -27.06 -5.67
C HIS A 524 -12.58 -25.96 -4.97
N ASP A 525 -11.59 -25.39 -5.67
CA ASP A 525 -10.91 -24.18 -5.21
C ASP A 525 -11.55 -22.95 -5.84
N LEU A 526 -11.86 -21.96 -5.01
CA LEU A 526 -12.67 -20.81 -5.43
C LEU A 526 -11.80 -19.60 -5.82
N CYS A 527 -12.22 -18.91 -6.87
CA CYS A 527 -11.62 -17.69 -7.38
C CYS A 527 -12.66 -16.56 -7.49
N ILE A 528 -12.35 -15.38 -6.94
CA ILE A 528 -13.27 -14.24 -6.93
C ILE A 528 -12.62 -13.00 -7.56
N GLY A 529 -13.37 -12.34 -8.44
CA GLY A 529 -13.00 -11.04 -9.03
C GLY A 529 -13.27 -9.86 -8.10
N GLY A 530 -12.50 -8.78 -8.24
CA GLY A 530 -12.68 -7.54 -7.45
C GLY A 530 -14.08 -6.90 -7.56
N ASP A 531 -14.78 -7.12 -8.67
CA ASP A 531 -16.17 -6.72 -8.90
C ASP A 531 -17.16 -7.52 -8.01
N CYS A 532 -16.92 -8.82 -7.87
CA CYS A 532 -17.72 -9.69 -7.02
C CYS A 532 -17.50 -9.45 -5.52
N ILE A 533 -16.32 -8.94 -5.12
CA ILE A 533 -16.06 -8.54 -3.72
C ILE A 533 -17.01 -7.42 -3.29
N GLU A 534 -17.25 -6.43 -4.15
CA GLU A 534 -18.19 -5.34 -3.85
C GLU A 534 -19.62 -5.86 -3.65
N MET A 535 -20.02 -6.86 -4.44
CA MET A 535 -21.30 -7.54 -4.26
C MET A 535 -21.37 -8.28 -2.92
N LEU A 536 -20.33 -9.03 -2.54
CA LEU A 536 -20.30 -9.75 -1.26
C LEU A 536 -20.39 -8.81 -0.06
N GLN A 537 -19.80 -7.62 -0.18
CA GLN A 537 -19.88 -6.56 0.83
C GLN A 537 -21.32 -6.05 1.01
N GLN A 538 -22.08 -5.92 -0.08
CA GLN A 538 -23.48 -5.51 -0.03
C GLN A 538 -24.39 -6.59 0.57
N SER A 539 -24.12 -7.87 0.30
CA SER A 539 -24.90 -9.00 0.80
C SER A 539 -24.49 -9.50 2.19
N SER A 540 -23.49 -8.87 2.83
CA SER A 540 -22.91 -9.31 4.12
C SER A 540 -22.41 -10.76 4.12
N ALA A 541 -22.18 -11.36 2.95
CA ALA A 541 -21.69 -12.74 2.79
C ALA A 541 -20.17 -12.86 2.90
N VAL A 542 -19.46 -11.73 2.96
CA VAL A 542 -17.98 -11.60 3.07
C VAL A 542 -17.37 -12.62 4.04
N LEU A 543 -17.82 -12.65 5.29
CA LEU A 543 -17.23 -13.50 6.34
C LEU A 543 -17.47 -15.00 6.12
N ARG A 544 -18.48 -15.37 5.32
CA ARG A 544 -18.80 -16.76 5.00
C ARG A 544 -18.11 -17.26 3.73
N VAL A 545 -17.84 -16.36 2.77
CA VAL A 545 -17.28 -16.74 1.48
C VAL A 545 -15.76 -16.62 1.46
N ILE A 546 -15.21 -15.51 1.95
CA ILE A 546 -13.77 -15.20 1.84
C ILE A 546 -12.84 -16.28 2.42
N PRO A 547 -13.12 -16.87 3.60
CA PRO A 547 -12.23 -17.89 4.18
C PRO A 547 -12.02 -19.12 3.28
N HIS A 548 -12.94 -19.37 2.35
CA HIS A 548 -12.91 -20.52 1.45
C HIS A 548 -12.29 -20.21 0.08
N VAL A 549 -11.88 -18.97 -0.18
CA VAL A 549 -11.36 -18.52 -1.48
C VAL A 549 -9.84 -18.57 -1.52
N LYS A 550 -9.29 -19.22 -2.54
CA LYS A 550 -7.84 -19.38 -2.72
C LYS A 550 -7.23 -18.33 -3.66
N VAL A 551 -8.01 -17.77 -4.57
CA VAL A 551 -7.53 -16.77 -5.54
C VAL A 551 -8.44 -15.55 -5.60
N PHE A 552 -7.86 -14.38 -5.44
CA PHE A 552 -8.52 -13.11 -5.66
C PHE A 552 -7.89 -12.42 -6.86
N ALA A 553 -8.69 -12.19 -7.91
CA ALA A 553 -8.24 -11.63 -9.17
C ALA A 553 -8.85 -10.24 -9.41
N ARG A 554 -8.20 -9.41 -10.25
CA ARG A 554 -8.62 -8.02 -10.54
C ARG A 554 -8.85 -7.15 -9.30
N VAL A 555 -8.12 -7.40 -8.21
CA VAL A 555 -8.31 -6.70 -6.92
C VAL A 555 -7.61 -5.34 -6.89
N ALA A 556 -8.33 -4.29 -6.52
CA ALA A 556 -7.77 -2.94 -6.32
C ALA A 556 -6.93 -2.84 -5.03
N PRO A 557 -5.94 -1.93 -4.94
CA PRO A 557 -5.10 -1.79 -3.74
C PRO A 557 -5.88 -1.61 -2.44
N GLU A 558 -6.96 -0.82 -2.45
CA GLU A 558 -7.81 -0.62 -1.27
C GLU A 558 -8.53 -1.91 -0.85
N GLN A 559 -8.92 -2.75 -1.82
CA GLN A 559 -9.54 -4.05 -1.54
C GLN A 559 -8.53 -5.04 -0.96
N LYS A 560 -7.24 -4.95 -1.35
CA LYS A 560 -6.18 -5.80 -0.77
C LYS A 560 -5.91 -5.53 0.71
N GLU A 561 -6.17 -4.31 1.18
CA GLU A 561 -6.07 -3.95 2.59
C GLU A 561 -7.29 -4.42 3.40
N GLN A 562 -8.45 -4.56 2.73
CA GLN A 562 -9.69 -5.00 3.36
C GLN A 562 -9.81 -6.52 3.48
N LEU A 563 -9.29 -7.25 2.49
CA LEU A 563 -9.07 -8.70 2.53
C LEU A 563 -8.00 -9.03 3.57
#